data_AF-A0A6J5JA11-F1
#
_entry.id   AF-A0A6J5JA11-F1
#
_cell.length_a   1.000
_cell.length_b   1.000
_cell.length_c   1.000
_cell.angle_alpha   90.00
_cell.angle_beta   90.00
_cell.angle_gamma   90.00
#
_symmetry.space_group_name_H-M   'P 1'
#
loop_
_entity.id
_entity.type
_entity.pdbx_description
1 polymer ?
#
loop_
_entity_poly.entity_id
_entity_poly.type
_entity_poly.pdbx_seq_one_letter_code
_entity_poly.pdbx_strand_id
1 'polypeptide(L)' 'MAHSLYELLGSLDERRLFYTLGRHRPDTILISITVPGERIEIDVFDDGHMEMSRFSGDESVIDDPQIILKAIEEASE' A
#
# COMPACT_ATOMS: atom_id res chain seq x y z
N MET A 1 -26.98 -0.68 -4.32
CA MET A 1 -25.86 -0.78 -3.34
C MET A 1 -24.64 -0.20 -4.02
N ALA A 2 -23.83 0.60 -3.32
CA ALA A 2 -22.56 1.04 -3.87
C ALA A 2 -21.63 -0.19 -3.98
N HIS A 3 -20.79 -0.25 -5.01
CA HIS A 3 -19.77 -1.29 -5.10
C HIS A 3 -18.81 -1.15 -3.91
N SER A 4 -18.35 -2.25 -3.32
CA SER A 4 -17.52 -2.26 -2.10
C SER A 4 -16.27 -1.37 -2.23
N LEU A 5 -15.71 -1.28 -3.44
CA LEU A 5 -14.70 -0.29 -3.82
C LEU A 5 -15.07 1.14 -3.41
N TYR A 6 -16.22 1.67 -3.84
CA TYR A 6 -16.62 3.06 -3.55
C TYR A 6 -16.88 3.30 -2.06
N GLU A 7 -17.34 2.28 -1.33
CA GLU A 7 -17.48 2.36 0.13
C GLU A 7 -16.11 2.46 0.81
N LEU A 8 -15.13 1.69 0.35
CA LEU A 8 -13.75 1.77 0.82
C LEU A 8 -13.12 3.14 0.50
N LEU A 9 -13.26 3.63 -0.74
CA LEU A 9 -12.71 4.94 -1.12
C LEU A 9 -13.32 6.06 -0.26
N GLY A 10 -14.65 6.05 -0.05
CA GLY A 10 -15.30 7.03 0.82
C GLY A 10 -14.79 6.97 2.26
N SER A 11 -14.55 5.78 2.81
CA SER A 11 -13.99 5.60 4.15
C SER A 11 -12.57 6.18 4.27
N LEU A 12 -11.74 6.05 3.23
CA LEU A 12 -10.40 6.63 3.16
C LEU A 12 -10.46 8.16 3.08
N ASP A 13 -11.37 8.70 2.26
CA ASP A 13 -11.58 10.15 2.11
C ASP A 13 -12.03 10.80 3.42
N GLU A 14 -12.98 10.18 4.14
CA GLU A 14 -13.43 10.64 5.47
C GLU A 14 -12.28 10.73 6.48
N ARG A 15 -11.29 9.84 6.37
CA ARG A 15 -10.10 9.77 7.22
C ARG A 15 -8.94 10.61 6.71
N ARG A 16 -9.08 11.24 5.54
CA ARG A 16 -8.02 11.99 4.85
C ARG A 16 -6.76 11.13 4.60
N LEU A 17 -6.96 9.84 4.35
CA LEU A 17 -5.87 8.95 3.94
C LEU A 17 -5.70 9.07 2.43
N PHE A 18 -4.55 9.56 1.99
CA PHE A 18 -4.23 9.65 0.57
C PHE A 18 -3.86 8.27 0.03
N TYR A 19 -4.36 7.95 -1.15
CA TYR A 19 -4.13 6.68 -1.81
C TYR A 19 -3.94 6.85 -3.32
N THR A 20 -3.35 5.85 -3.95
CA THR A 20 -3.33 5.71 -5.40
C THR A 20 -4.12 4.47 -5.82
N LEU A 21 -4.66 4.50 -7.04
CA LEU A 21 -5.33 3.35 -7.64
C LEU A 21 -4.46 2.79 -8.76
N GLY A 22 -4.28 1.48 -8.75
CA GLY A 22 -3.57 0.72 -9.77
C GLY A 22 -4.46 -0.38 -10.34
N ARG A 23 -4.19 -0.78 -11.59
CA ARG A 23 -4.79 -1.99 -12.18
C ARG A 23 -3.68 -2.82 -12.80
N HIS A 24 -3.25 -3.84 -12.06
CA HIS A 24 -2.16 -4.73 -12.48
C HIS A 24 -2.67 -6.08 -13.00
N ARG A 25 -3.90 -6.45 -12.61
CA ARG A 25 -4.59 -7.66 -13.08
C ARG A 25 -5.98 -7.29 -13.61
N PRO A 26 -6.57 -8.11 -14.50
CA PRO A 26 -7.87 -7.79 -15.09
C PRO A 26 -9.02 -7.74 -14.07
N ASP A 27 -8.92 -8.56 -13.02
CA ASP A 27 -9.94 -8.86 -12.02
C ASP A 27 -9.81 -8.04 -10.74
N THR A 28 -8.76 -7.21 -10.59
CA THR A 28 -8.55 -6.40 -9.38
C THR A 28 -8.30 -4.92 -9.65
N ILE A 29 -8.67 -4.11 -8.67
CA ILE A 29 -8.17 -2.74 -8.49
C ILE A 29 -7.32 -2.74 -7.22
N LEU A 30 -6.05 -2.36 -7.35
CA LEU A 30 -5.14 -2.15 -6.24
C LEU A 30 -5.35 -0.75 -5.68
N ILE A 31 -5.49 -0.64 -4.37
CA ILE A 31 -5.47 0.60 -3.61
C ILE A 31 -4.19 0.60 -2.77
N SER A 32 -3.31 1.56 -3.02
CA SER A 32 -2.05 1.71 -2.28
C SER A 32 -2.10 2.93 -1.38
N ILE A 33 -1.95 2.72 -0.08
CA ILE A 33 -1.92 3.75 0.96
C ILE A 33 -0.51 3.77 1.54
N THR A 34 0.12 4.95 1.55
CA THR A 34 1.43 5.16 2.18
C THR A 34 1.27 6.14 3.33
N VAL A 35 1.62 5.70 4.54
CA VAL A 35 1.67 6.50 5.76
C VAL A 35 3.06 6.35 6.40
N PRO A 36 3.47 7.25 7.30
CA PRO A 36 4.71 7.06 8.04
C PRO A 36 4.78 5.66 8.68
N GLY A 37 5.89 4.96 8.43
CA GLY A 37 6.15 3.61 8.95
C GLY A 37 5.37 2.49 8.27
N GLU A 38 4.38 2.76 7.41
CA GLU A 38 3.56 1.70 6.81
C GLU A 38 3.18 1.93 5.35
N ARG A 39 3.17 0.83 4.60
CA ARG A 39 2.48 0.74 3.32
C ARG A 39 1.37 -0.30 3.44
N ILE A 40 0.16 0.09 3.07
CA ILE A 40 -1.00 -0.80 3.04
C ILE A 40 -1.45 -0.92 1.59
N GLU A 41 -1.60 -2.15 1.12
CA GLU A 41 -2.06 -2.48 -0.22
C GLU A 41 -3.35 -3.31 -0.08
N ILE A 42 -4.41 -2.87 -0.75
CA ILE A 42 -5.71 -3.55 -0.75
C ILE A 42 -6.08 -3.87 -2.20
N ASP A 43 -6.19 -5.15 -2.53
CA ASP A 43 -6.75 -5.61 -3.80
C ASP A 43 -8.27 -5.76 -3.64
N VAL A 44 -9.04 -5.04 -4.45
CA VAL A 44 -10.49 -5.19 -4.53
C VAL A 44 -10.83 -5.94 -5.83
N PHE A 45 -11.44 -7.10 -5.69
CA PHE A 45 -11.83 -7.97 -6.80
C PHE A 45 -13.16 -7.52 -7.42
N ASP A 46 -13.45 -7.97 -8.64
CA ASP A 46 -14.68 -7.62 -9.38
C ASP A 46 -15.97 -8.18 -8.76
N ASP A 47 -15.86 -9.21 -7.94
CA ASP A 47 -16.94 -9.75 -7.10
C ASP A 47 -17.10 -9.03 -5.75
N GLY A 48 -16.23 -8.06 -5.47
CA GLY A 48 -16.22 -7.25 -4.27
C GLY A 48 -15.42 -7.82 -3.10
N HIS A 49 -14.82 -9.01 -3.23
CA HIS A 49 -13.84 -9.55 -2.28
C HIS A 49 -12.64 -8.60 -2.13
N MET A 50 -12.00 -8.62 -0.96
CA MET A 50 -10.84 -7.78 -0.66
C MET A 50 -9.73 -8.58 0.00
N GLU A 51 -8.50 -8.39 -0.46
CA GLU A 51 -7.29 -8.88 0.18
C GLU A 51 -6.41 -7.71 0.59
N MET A 52 -5.76 -7.81 1.76
CA MET A 52 -4.89 -6.74 2.27
C MET A 52 -3.50 -7.28 2.59
N SER A 53 -2.48 -6.58 2.08
CA SER A 53 -1.09 -6.70 2.52
C SER A 53 -0.69 -5.46 3.31
N ARG A 54 0.01 -5.65 4.43
CA ARG A 54 0.55 -4.57 5.26
C ARG A 54 2.05 -4.75 5.40
N PHE A 55 2.79 -3.70 5.05
CA PHE A 55 4.23 -3.61 5.17
C PHE A 55 4.54 -2.57 6.24
N SER A 56 5.27 -2.98 7.27
CA SER A 56 5.71 -2.07 8.33
C SER A 56 7.22 -1.88 8.24
N GLY A 57 7.68 -0.65 8.40
CA GLY A 57 9.08 -0.25 8.35
C GLY A 57 9.50 0.48 9.63
N ASP A 58 10.80 0.51 9.88
CA ASP A 58 11.41 1.35 10.89
C ASP A 58 11.64 2.76 10.31
N GLU A 59 11.15 3.80 10.99
CA GLU A 59 11.35 5.21 10.59
C GLU A 59 12.69 5.77 11.11
N SER A 60 13.51 4.94 11.76
CA SER A 60 14.84 5.32 12.19
C SER A 60 15.69 5.80 11.00
N VAL A 61 16.33 6.94 11.19
CA VAL A 61 17.25 7.50 10.20
C VAL A 61 18.59 6.76 10.31
N ILE A 62 19.02 6.17 9.19
CA ILE A 62 20.34 5.58 9.03
C ILE A 62 21.19 6.56 8.23
N ASP A 63 22.30 7.01 8.81
CA ASP A 63 23.25 7.93 8.18
C ASP A 63 24.62 7.31 7.90
N ASP A 64 24.85 6.05 8.29
CA ASP A 64 26.07 5.30 7.96
C ASP A 64 26.04 4.82 6.49
N PRO A 65 26.95 5.31 5.62
CA PRO A 65 26.98 4.93 4.21
C PRO A 65 27.19 3.43 3.97
N GLN A 66 27.92 2.73 4.84
CA GLN A 66 28.14 1.29 4.68
C GLN A 66 26.85 0.50 4.91
N ILE A 67 26.06 0.90 5.92
CA ILE A 67 24.76 0.28 6.19
C ILE A 67 23.80 0.57 5.04
N ILE A 68 23.79 1.81 4.53
CA ILE A 68 22.95 2.21 3.39
C ILE A 68 23.26 1.36 2.15
N LEU A 69 24.54 1.21 1.78
CA LEU A 69 24.93 0.42 0.60
C LEU A 69 24.58 -1.06 0.77
N LYS A 70 24.81 -1.64 1.95
CA LYS A 70 24.44 -3.03 2.24
C LYS A 70 22.94 -3.28 2.10
N ALA A 71 22.10 -2.36 2.58
CA ALA A 71 20.65 -2.46 2.45
C ALA A 71 20.17 -2.42 0.98
N ILE A 72 20.85 -1.65 0.13
CA ILE A 72 20.54 -1.59 -1.31
C ILE A 72 20.91 -2.91 -2.02
N GLU A 73 22.06 -3.49 -1.68
CA GLU A 73 22.49 -4.79 -2.21
C GLU A 73 21.50 -5.90 -1.82
N GLU A 74 21.14 -5.99 -0.53
CA GLU A 74 20.19 -6.98 -0.02
C GLU A 74 18.80 -6.88 -0.67
N ALA A 75 18.35 -5.66 -1.02
CA ALA A 75 17.06 -5.44 -1.68
C ALA A 75 17.06 -5.80 -3.18
N SER A 76 18.23 -6.10 -3.76
CA SER A 76 18.41 -6.38 -5.19
C SER A 76 18.68 -7.87 -5.51
N GLU A 77 18.81 -8.72 -4.49
CA GLU A 77 18.92 -10.19 -4.60
C GLU A 77 17.55 -10.87 -4.68
#